data_AF-A0ABD2GIS7-F1
#
_entry.id   AF-A0ABD2GIS7-F1
#
_cell.length_a   1.000
_cell.length_b   1.000
_cell.length_c   1.000
_cell.angle_alpha   90.00
_cell.angle_beta   90.00
_cell.angle_gamma   90.00
#
_symmetry.space_group_name_H-M   'P 1'
#
loop_
_entity.id
_entity.type
_entity.pdbx_description
1 polymer ?
#
loop_
_entity_poly.entity_id
_entity_poly.type
_entity_poly.pdbx_seq_one_letter_code
_entity_poly.pdbx_strand_id
1 'polypeptide(L)'
;MAEKNEDIGFKKDTVSKLLSSFFKEDKTRLSGDATLLVAEMLKVFVREAAVRSQKQAASEDCDQVDIEHFEKILPQLLMDF
;
A
#
# COMPACT_ATOMS: atom_id res chain seq x y z
N MET A 1 -10.03 21.90 -15.43
CA MET A 1 -8.71 21.50 -15.96
C MET A 1 -8.47 20.11 -15.44
N ALA A 2 -8.53 19.09 -16.31
CA ALA A 2 -8.27 17.72 -15.90
C ALA A 2 -6.77 17.61 -15.61
N GLU A 3 -6.41 17.55 -14.33
CA GLU A 3 -5.05 17.23 -13.93
C GLU A 3 -4.65 15.93 -14.63
N LYS A 4 -3.49 15.96 -15.29
CA LYS A 4 -2.86 14.77 -15.86
C LYS A 4 -2.91 13.69 -14.78
N ASN A 5 -3.56 12.57 -15.10
CA ASN A 5 -3.53 11.37 -14.29
C ASN A 5 -2.10 10.84 -14.35
N GLU A 6 -1.17 11.47 -13.62
CA GLU A 6 0.10 10.84 -13.28
C GLU A 6 -0.29 9.54 -12.59
N ASP A 7 0.17 8.42 -13.11
CA ASP A 7 -0.12 7.13 -12.51
C ASP A 7 0.55 7.11 -11.14
N ILE A 8 -0.22 7.46 -10.10
CA ILE A 8 0.24 7.51 -8.73
C ILE A 8 0.53 6.06 -8.33
N GLY A 9 1.81 5.72 -8.27
CA GLY A 9 2.26 4.35 -8.06
C GLY A 9 3.70 4.30 -7.57
N PHE A 10 4.12 3.12 -7.12
CA PHE A 10 5.47 2.92 -6.62
C PHE A 10 6.45 2.78 -7.77
N LYS A 11 7.55 3.54 -7.71
CA LYS A 11 8.66 3.36 -8.67
C LYS A 11 9.23 1.96 -8.54
N LYS A 12 9.39 1.29 -9.69
CA LYS A 12 9.96 -0.07 -9.76
C LYS A 12 11.28 -0.21 -9.00
N ASP A 13 12.18 0.77 -9.13
CA ASP A 13 13.47 0.77 -8.44
C ASP A 13 13.34 0.83 -6.91
N THR A 14 12.34 1.54 -6.40
CA THR A 14 12.05 1.62 -4.97
C THR A 14 11.56 0.27 -4.45
N VAL A 15 10.61 -0.35 -5.16
CA VAL A 15 10.06 -1.67 -4.79
C VAL A 15 11.15 -2.73 -4.85
N SER A 16 11.99 -2.70 -5.89
CA SER A 16 13.12 -3.62 -6.04
C SER A 16 14.11 -3.51 -4.87
N LYS A 17 14.51 -2.27 -4.50
CA LYS A 17 15.40 -2.03 -3.36
C LYS A 17 14.78 -2.46 -2.04
N LEU A 18 13.51 -2.11 -1.81
CA LEU A 18 12.77 -2.49 -0.61
C LEU A 18 12.72 -4.00 -0.43
N LEU A 19 12.39 -4.75 -1.48
CA LEU A 19 12.34 -6.22 -1.39
C LEU A 19 13.73 -6.81 -1.19
N SER A 20 14.74 -6.29 -1.89
CA SER A 20 16.11 -6.77 -1.74
C SER A 20 16.69 -6.58 -0.33
N SER A 21 16.26 -5.56 0.42
CA SER A 21 16.71 -5.37 1.81
C SER A 21 16.17 -6.40 2.79
N PHE A 22 15.14 -7.16 2.43
CA PHE A 22 14.55 -8.20 3.28
C PHE A 22 14.86 -9.63 2.80
N PHE A 23 15.60 -9.80 1.70
CA PHE A 23 16.03 -11.11 1.25
C PHE A 23 17.08 -11.69 2.20
N LYS A 24 16.90 -12.95 2.60
CA LYS A 24 17.82 -13.65 3.50
C LYS A 24 19.05 -14.22 2.79
N GLU A 25 18.95 -14.45 1.48
CA GLU A 25 20.02 -15.02 0.67
C GLU A 25 20.48 -14.01 -0.39
N ASP A 26 21.80 -13.81 -0.51
CA ASP A 26 22.39 -12.85 -1.46
C ASP A 26 22.13 -13.21 -2.94
N LYS A 27 21.74 -14.46 -3.21
CA LYS A 27 21.44 -14.95 -4.56
C LYS A 27 19.98 -14.75 -4.96
N THR A 28 19.10 -14.35 -4.05
CA THR A 28 17.69 -14.11 -4.36
C THR A 28 17.58 -12.94 -5.34
N ARG A 29 16.92 -13.19 -6.47
CA ARG A 29 16.66 -12.18 -7.50
C ARG A 29 15.17 -12.11 -7.77
N LEU A 30 14.69 -10.89 -8.02
CA LEU A 30 13.31 -10.62 -8.41
C LEU A 30 13.27 -10.28 -9.90
N SER A 31 12.35 -10.89 -10.65
CA SER A 31 12.18 -10.57 -12.07
C SER A 31 11.55 -9.18 -12.25
N GLY A 32 11.74 -8.59 -13.43
CA GLY A 32 11.19 -7.28 -13.75
C GLY A 32 9.66 -7.24 -13.64
N ASP A 33 8.99 -8.27 -14.15
CA ASP A 33 7.53 -8.38 -14.13
C ASP A 33 7.00 -8.63 -12.72
N ALA A 34 7.67 -9.48 -11.93
CA ALA A 34 7.31 -9.68 -10.53
C ALA A 34 7.45 -8.37 -9.73
N THR A 35 8.46 -7.55 -10.01
CA THR A 35 8.61 -6.24 -9.37
C THR A 35 7.44 -5.31 -9.68
N LEU A 36 6.96 -5.31 -10.92
CA LEU A 36 5.78 -4.52 -11.32
C LEU A 36 4.51 -5.02 -10.62
N LEU A 37 4.34 -6.34 -10.52
CA LEU A 37 3.19 -6.93 -9.84
C LEU A 37 3.18 -6.58 -8.35
N VAL A 38 4.33 -6.62 -7.67
CA VAL A 38 4.42 -6.20 -6.27
C VAL A 38 4.20 -4.70 -6.12
N ALA A 39 4.64 -3.87 -7.08
CA ALA A 39 4.35 -2.44 -7.07
C ALA A 39 2.84 -2.15 -7.09
N GLU A 40 2.09 -2.89 -7.93
CA GLU A 40 0.62 -2.81 -7.95
C GLU A 40 0.00 -3.38 -6.67
N MET A 41 0.51 -4.49 -6.14
CA MET A 41 0.04 -5.05 -4.87
C MET A 41 0.19 -4.06 -3.71
N LEU A 42 1.34 -3.38 -3.61
CA LEU A 42 1.59 -2.34 -2.61
C LEU A 42 0.65 -1.14 -2.80
N LYS A 43 0.36 -0.76 -4.05
CA LYS A 43 -0.60 0.31 -4.37
C LYS A 43 -2.00 -0.05 -3.89
N VAL A 44 -2.44 -1.29 -4.12
CA VAL A 44 -3.73 -1.79 -3.61
C VAL A 44 -3.73 -1.82 -2.09
N PHE A 45 -2.68 -2.31 -1.44
CA PHE A 45 -2.57 -2.35 0.02
C PHE A 45 -2.74 -0.96 0.67
N VAL A 46 -2.02 0.05 0.17
CA VAL A 46 -2.12 1.43 0.70
C VAL A 46 -3.49 2.04 0.41
N ARG A 47 -4.08 1.76 -0.76
CA ARG A 47 -5.42 2.26 -1.10
C ARG A 47 -6.50 1.63 -0.22
N GLU A 48 -6.41 0.33 0.05
CA GLU A 48 -7.31 -0.38 0.96
C GLU A 48 -7.22 0.19 2.38
N ALA A 49 -5.99 0.40 2.88
CA ALA A 49 -5.76 1.04 4.16
C ALA A 49 -6.44 2.42 4.25
N ALA A 50 -6.23 3.28 3.25
CA ALA A 50 -6.80 4.62 3.21
C ALA A 50 -8.33 4.62 3.16
N VAL A 51 -8.93 3.81 2.28
CA VAL A 51 -10.39 3.73 2.11
C VAL A 51 -11.07 3.13 3.34
N ARG A 52 -10.48 2.10 3.96
CA ARG A 52 -11.02 1.50 5.19
C ARG A 52 -10.94 2.47 6.36
N SER A 53 -9.83 3.20 6.51
CA SER A 53 -9.69 4.22 7.56
C SER A 53 -10.67 5.37 7.37
N GLN A 54 -10.90 5.81 6.13
CA GLN A 54 -11.92 6.79 5.80
C GLN A 54 -13.33 6.29 6.17
N LYS A 55 -13.67 5.05 5.84
CA LYS A 55 -14.96 4.45 6.20
C LYS A 55 -15.15 4.35 7.71
N GLN A 56 -14.08 4.02 8.45
CA GLN A 56 -14.10 3.97 9.90
C GLN A 56 -14.35 5.36 10.52
N ALA A 57 -13.62 6.39 10.06
CA ALA A 57 -13.86 7.78 10.49
C ALA A 57 -15.29 8.25 10.18
N ALA A 58 -15.79 7.96 8.99
CA ALA A 58 -17.16 8.30 8.61
C ALA A 58 -18.22 7.57 9.46
N SER A 59 -17.93 6.34 9.92
CA SER A 59 -18.83 5.60 10.83
C SER A 59 -18.86 6.16 12.26
N GLU A 60 -17.89 6.99 12.61
CA GLU A 60 -17.76 7.68 13.90
C GLU A 60 -18.12 9.17 13.80
N ASP A 61 -18.75 9.58 12.68
CA ASP A 61 -19.11 10.97 12.37
C ASP A 61 -17.92 11.95 12.42
N CYS A 62 -16.72 11.47 12.07
CA CYS A 62 -15.50 12.27 11.98
C CYS A 62 -15.23 12.73 10.54
N ASP A 63 -14.93 14.02 10.37
CA ASP A 63 -14.60 14.62 9.07
C ASP A 63 -13.14 14.37 8.63
N GLN A 64 -12.29 13.86 9.52
CA GLN A 64 -10.88 13.56 9.25
C GLN A 64 -10.49 12.18 9.77
N VAL A 65 -9.52 11.56 9.09
CA VAL A 65 -8.96 10.27 9.49
C VAL A 65 -7.83 10.50 10.48
N ASP A 66 -8.10 10.23 11.75
CA ASP A 66 -7.09 10.08 12.80
C ASP A 66 -6.49 8.66 12.87
N ILE A 67 -5.38 8.54 13.59
CA ILE A 67 -4.63 7.28 13.78
C ILE A 67 -5.50 6.16 14.38
N GLU A 68 -6.41 6.50 15.29
CA GLU A 68 -7.29 5.54 15.96
C GLU A 68 -8.20 4.81 14.97
N HIS A 69 -8.65 5.48 13.90
CA HIS A 69 -9.46 4.85 12.85
C HIS A 69 -8.65 3.83 12.06
N PHE A 70 -7.37 4.11 11.79
CA PHE A 70 -6.48 3.16 11.13
C PHE A 70 -6.18 1.96 12.03
N GLU A 71 -5.91 2.18 13.33
CA GLU A 71 -5.66 1.11 14.29
C GLU A 71 -6.84 0.15 14.42
N LYS A 72 -8.08 0.66 14.35
CA LYS A 72 -9.30 -0.16 14.36
C LYS A 72 -9.41 -1.10 13.15
N ILE A 73 -9.02 -0.64 11.96
CA ILE A 73 -9.10 -1.45 10.72
C ILE A 73 -7.86 -2.32 10.49
N LEU A 74 -6.74 -2.02 11.16
CA LEU A 74 -5.45 -2.66 10.95
C LEU A 74 -5.48 -4.19 11.11
N PRO A 75 -6.15 -4.79 12.12
CA PRO A 75 -6.20 -6.25 12.26
C PRO A 75 -6.79 -6.94 11.04
N GLN A 76 -7.91 -6.42 10.51
CA GLN A 76 -8.54 -7.01 9.32
C GLN A 76 -7.72 -6.74 8.06
N LEU A 77 -7.14 -5.54 7.93
CA LEU A 77 -6.25 -5.23 6.81
C LEU A 77 -5.07 -6.21 6.71
N LEU A 78 -4.45 -6.57 7.85
CA LEU A 78 -3.35 -7.52 7.89
C LEU A 78 -3.78 -8.98 7.72
N MET A 79 -5.06 -9.32 7.92
CA MET A 79 -5.57 -10.67 7.66
C MET A 79 -5.91 -10.89 6.19
N ASP A 80 -6.22 -9.82 5.46
CA ASP A 80 -6.59 -9.89 4.04
C ASP A 80 -5.37 -10.00 3.10
N PHE A 81 -4.16 -9.74 3.61
CA PHE A 81 -2.89 -9.74 2.86
C PHE A 81 -1.87 -10.69 3.49
#